data_AF-A0A954M4T7-F1
#
_entry.id   AF-A0A954M4T7-F1
#
_cell.length_a   1.000
_cell.length_b   1.000
_cell.length_c   1.000
_cell.angle_alpha   90.00
_cell.angle_beta   90.00
_cell.angle_gamma   90.00
#
_symmetry.space_group_name_H-M   'P 1'
#
loop_
_entity.id
_entity.type
_entity.pdbx_description
1 polymer ?
#
loop_
_entity_poly.entity_id
_entity_poly.type
_entity_poly.pdbx_seq_one_letter_code
_entity_poly.pdbx_strand_id
1 'polypeptide(L)' 'MHIGNLQSSSGRIQDALEVLLIRWDETREVWKDQRAERFDEEVIQPLREQIAIATPAIGHITQVIARARREVEE' A
#
# COMPACT_ATOMS: atom_id res chain seq x y z
N MET A 1 17.25 -11.78 -4.13
CA MET A 1 15.92 -11.18 -3.85
C MET A 1 14.86 -12.05 -4.51
N HIS A 2 13.98 -12.70 -3.73
CA HIS A 2 12.95 -13.56 -4.32
C HIS A 2 11.78 -12.69 -4.81
N ILE A 3 11.52 -12.72 -6.12
CA ILE A 3 10.42 -11.98 -6.78
C ILE A 3 9.07 -12.23 -6.07
N GLY A 4 8.82 -13.47 -5.64
CA GLY A 4 7.62 -13.83 -4.87
C GLY A 4 7.48 -13.09 -3.55
N ASN A 5 8.59 -12.72 -2.90
CA ASN A 5 8.58 -11.96 -1.65
C ASN A 5 8.17 -10.48 -1.87
N LEU A 6 8.44 -9.93 -3.06
CA LEU A 6 8.09 -8.54 -3.36
C LEU A 6 6.58 -8.39 -3.61
N GLN A 7 6.00 -9.30 -4.39
CA GLN A 7 4.54 -9.32 -4.62
C GLN A 7 3.77 -9.57 -3.31
N SER A 8 4.19 -10.56 -2.51
CA SER A 8 3.53 -10.87 -1.23
C SER A 8 3.66 -9.72 -0.22
N SER A 9 4.78 -9.00 -0.23
CA SER A 9 4.97 -7.83 0.63
C SER A 9 4.09 -6.65 0.20
N SER A 10 3.87 -6.47 -1.11
CA SER A 10 2.93 -5.46 -1.60
C SER A 10 1.49 -5.75 -1.18
N GLY A 11 1.07 -7.02 -1.22
CA GLY A 11 -0.26 -7.43 -0.74
C GLY A 11 -0.43 -7.12 0.74
N ARG A 12 0.55 -7.47 1.58
CA ARG A 12 0.52 -7.16 3.02
C ARG A 12 0.40 -5.67 3.33
N ILE A 13 1.00 -4.80 2.49
CA ILE A 13 0.88 -3.34 2.65
C ILE A 13 -0.55 -2.88 2.32
N GLN A 14 -1.18 -3.43 1.29
CA GLN A 14 -2.58 -3.14 0.99
C GLN A 14 -3.52 -3.59 2.10
N ASP A 15 -3.34 -4.82 2.60
CA ASP A 15 -4.15 -5.35 3.71
C ASP A 15 -4.00 -4.49 4.97
N ALA A 16 -2.78 -4.05 5.28
CA ALA A 16 -2.53 -3.17 6.42
C ALA A 16 -3.18 -1.79 6.26
N LEU A 17 -3.19 -1.23 5.04
CA LEU A 17 -3.89 0.02 4.75
C LEU A 17 -5.41 -0.14 4.91
N GLU A 18 -5.99 -1.24 4.44
CA GLU A 18 -7.42 -1.51 4.60
C GLU A 18 -7.81 -1.57 6.09
N VAL A 19 -7.05 -2.31 6.89
CA VAL A 19 -7.24 -2.38 8.34
C VAL A 19 -7.12 -0.99 8.98
N LEU A 20 -6.11 -0.20 8.59
CA LEU A 20 -5.95 1.16 9.10
C LEU A 20 -7.17 2.04 8.78
N LEU A 21 -7.68 2.00 7.55
CA LEU A 21 -8.81 2.81 7.14
C LEU A 21 -10.09 2.44 7.89
N ILE A 22 -10.34 1.14 8.11
CA ILE A 22 -11.47 0.67 8.94
C ILE A 22 -11.36 1.22 10.36
N ARG A 23 -10.18 1.10 10.98
CA ARG A 23 -9.95 1.61 12.36
C ARG A 23 -10.04 3.12 12.43
N TRP A 24 -9.62 3.80 11.39
CA TRP A 24 -9.71 5.25 11.31
C TRP A 24 -11.17 5.70 11.24
N ASP A 25 -12.00 5.07 10.43
CA ASP A 25 -13.44 5.34 10.35
C ASP A 25 -14.14 5.13 11.71
N GLU A 26 -13.87 4.00 12.37
CA GLU A 26 -14.35 3.74 13.74
C GLU A 26 -13.91 4.81 14.74
N THR A 27 -12.67 5.30 14.61
CA THR A 27 -12.12 6.34 15.49
C THR A 27 -12.83 7.68 15.26
N ARG A 28 -13.13 8.02 14.00
CA ARG A 28 -13.82 9.27 13.63
C ARG A 28 -15.26 9.33 14.14
N GLU A 29 -15.86 8.20 14.54
CA GLU A 29 -17.17 8.20 15.19
C GLU A 29 -17.16 8.90 16.56
N VAL A 30 -16.02 8.87 17.26
CA VAL A 30 -15.88 9.45 18.61
C VAL A 30 -14.90 10.63 18.66
N TRP A 31 -13.91 10.67 17.76
CA TRP A 31 -12.93 11.74 17.68
C TRP A 31 -13.26 12.70 16.52
N LYS A 32 -13.91 13.83 16.84
CA LYS A 32 -14.49 14.78 15.87
C LYS A 32 -13.98 16.21 16.04
N ASP A 33 -12.72 16.37 16.47
CA ASP A 33 -12.10 17.68 16.64
C ASP A 33 -11.21 18.04 15.43
N GLN A 34 -10.66 19.26 15.46
CA GLN A 34 -9.78 19.76 14.41
C GLN A 34 -8.47 18.95 14.25
N ARG A 35 -8.04 18.23 15.28
CA ARG A 35 -6.84 17.37 15.18
C ARG A 35 -7.18 16.09 14.41
N ALA A 36 -8.38 15.55 14.58
CA ALA A 36 -8.86 14.43 13.78
C ALA A 36 -8.91 14.80 12.29
N GLU A 37 -9.42 16.00 11.96
CA GLU A 37 -9.43 16.51 10.58
C GLU A 37 -8.02 16.64 10.00
N ARG A 38 -7.09 17.27 10.74
CA ARG A 38 -5.70 17.38 10.29
C ARG A 38 -5.04 16.02 10.12
N PHE A 39 -5.31 15.06 10.98
CA PHE A 39 -4.75 13.71 10.84
C PHE A 39 -5.27 13.01 9.58
N ASP A 40 -6.56 13.19 9.26
CA ASP A 40 -7.14 12.67 8.01
C ASP A 40 -6.42 13.25 6.78
N GLU A 41 -6.27 14.58 6.75
CA GLU A 41 -5.72 15.33 5.63
C GLU A 41 -4.20 15.18 5.47
N GLU A 42 -3.46 15.22 6.58
CA GLU A 42 -1.99 15.23 6.56
C GLU A 42 -1.37 13.83 6.57
N VAL A 43 -2.12 12.82 7.03
CA VAL A 43 -1.57 11.45 7.20
C VAL A 43 -2.37 10.41 6.43
N ILE A 44 -3.68 10.30 6.66
CA ILE A 44 -4.47 9.21 6.11
C ILE A 44 -4.64 9.32 4.59
N GLN A 45 -5.07 10.48 4.09
CA GLN A 45 -5.27 10.70 2.66
C GLN A 45 -3.95 10.55 1.87
N PRO A 46 -2.83 11.18 2.26
CA PRO A 46 -1.57 11.03 1.53
C PRO A 46 -1.04 9.60 1.55
N LEU A 47 -1.16 8.90 2.69
CA LEU A 47 -0.72 7.51 2.79
C LEU A 47 -1.52 6.59 1.85
N ARG A 48 -2.84 6.79 1.77
CA ARG A 48 -3.72 6.05 0.86
C ARG A 48 -3.30 6.26 -0.60
N GLU A 49 -3.05 7.49 -1.02
CA GLU A 49 -2.62 7.83 -2.38
C GLU A 49 -1.27 7.20 -2.71
N GLN A 50 -0.30 7.32 -1.81
CA GLN A 50 1.05 6.77 -2.01
C GLN A 50 1.03 5.25 -2.16
N ILE A 51 0.25 4.54 -1.35
CA ILE A 51 0.13 3.08 -1.44
C ILE A 51 -0.61 2.66 -2.73
N ALA A 52 -1.63 3.42 -3.14
CA ALA A 52 -2.35 3.20 -4.39
C ALA A 52 -1.43 3.36 -5.62
N ILE A 53 -0.44 4.24 -5.56
CA ILE A 53 0.58 4.41 -6.61
C ILE A 53 1.66 3.33 -6.53
N ALA A 54 2.15 3.03 -5.32
CA ALA A 54 3.28 2.14 -5.12
C ALA A 54 2.96 0.67 -5.46
N THR A 55 1.75 0.20 -5.13
CA THR A 55 1.40 -1.22 -5.32
C THR A 55 1.40 -1.64 -6.81
N PRO A 56 0.76 -0.90 -7.74
CA PRO A 56 0.85 -1.21 -9.16
C PRO A 56 2.29 -1.15 -9.69
N ALA A 57 3.09 -0.18 -9.24
CA ALA A 57 4.49 -0.05 -9.64
C ALA A 57 5.31 -1.27 -9.20
N ILE A 58 5.11 -1.76 -7.97
CA ILE A 58 5.72 -3.00 -7.47
C ILE A 58 5.28 -4.21 -8.32
N GLY A 59 3.99 -4.28 -8.67
CA GLY A 59 3.48 -5.32 -9.57
C GLY A 59 4.17 -5.30 -10.93
N HIS A 60 4.34 -4.13 -11.53
CA HIS A 60 5.03 -3.97 -12.81
C HIS A 60 6.50 -4.39 -12.73
N ILE A 61 7.25 -3.94 -11.71
CA ILE A 61 8.65 -4.33 -11.51
C ILE A 61 8.78 -5.85 -11.33
N THR A 62 7.89 -6.46 -10.56
CA THR A 62 7.84 -7.91 -10.36
C THR A 62 7.70 -8.66 -11.68
N GLN A 63 6.82 -8.18 -12.58
CA GLN A 63 6.63 -8.77 -13.91
C GLN A 63 7.87 -8.60 -14.81
N VAL A 64 8.47 -7.40 -14.83
CA VAL A 64 9.67 -7.12 -15.63
C VAL A 64 10.84 -8.01 -15.20
N ILE A 65 11.09 -8.14 -13.90
CA ILE A 65 12.16 -9.01 -13.38
C ILE A 65 11.86 -10.49 -13.69
N ALA A 66 10.60 -10.92 -13.57
CA ALA A 66 10.22 -12.29 -13.90
C ALA A 66 10.37 -12.62 -15.39
N ARG A 67 10.17 -11.64 -16.27
CA ARG A 67 10.46 -11.77 -17.71
C ARG A 67 11.95 -11.83 -17.97
N ALA A 68 12.73 -10.89 -17.45
CA ALA A 68 14.18 -10.85 -17.66
C ALA A 68 14.88 -12.13 -17.17
N ARG A 69 14.42 -12.71 -16.05
CA ARG A 69 14.96 -13.99 -15.56
C ARG A 69 14.71 -15.14 -16.54
N ARG A 70 13.51 -15.22 -17.14
CA ARG A 70 13.20 -16.25 -18.14
C ARG A 70 14.07 -16.12 -19.38
N GLU A 71 14.27 -14.90 -19.87
CA GLU A 71 15.10 -14.62 -21.05
C GLU A 71 16.59 -14.95 -20.86
N VAL A 72 17.08 -15.06 -19.62
CA VAL A 72 18.47 -15.42 -19.28
C VAL A 72 18.64 -16.92 -18.97
N GLU A 73 17.55 -17.59 -18.60
CA GLU A 73 17.51 -19.04 -18.37
C GLU A 73 17.31 -19.84 -19.68
N GLU A 74 16.85 -19.18 -20.75
CA GLU A 74 16.79 -19.68 -22.14
C GLU A 74 18.12 -19.49 -22.89
#